data_AF-A0A4R8FW43-F1
#
_entry.id   AF-A0A4R8FW43-F1
#
_cell.length_a   1.000
_cell.length_b   1.000
_cell.length_c   1.000
_cell.angle_alpha   90.00
_cell.angle_beta   90.00
_cell.angle_gamma   90.00
#
_symmetry.space_group_name_H-M   'P 1'
#
loop_
_entity.id
_entity.type
_entity.pdbx_description
1 polymer ?
#
loop_
_entity_poly.entity_id
_entity_poly.type
_entity_poly.pdbx_seq_one_letter_code
_entity_poly.pdbx_strand_id
1 'polypeptide(L)'
;MNAYMGHDGEPMDGACLVFANTAKEAKRLASPVIQDWMLCEYIDVRVQRIESPAWLLENAADQEKLARGEPHVVENPPTCNGCELWHDELIDGYCESCEEERTGGNDG
;
A
#
# COMPACT_ATOMS: atom_id res chain seq x y z
N MET A 1 14.37 4.32 -3.88
CA MET A 1 12.97 3.99 -4.20
C MET A 1 12.07 4.60 -3.14
N ASN A 2 10.88 5.10 -3.50
CA ASN A 2 9.87 5.55 -2.55
C ASN A 2 8.63 4.64 -2.66
N ALA A 3 7.83 4.58 -1.60
CA ALA A 3 6.51 3.94 -1.64
C ALA A 3 5.40 4.99 -1.76
N TYR A 4 4.37 4.65 -2.54
CA TYR A 4 3.20 5.47 -2.77
C TYR A 4 1.94 4.61 -2.68
N MET A 5 0.86 5.21 -2.20
CA MET A 5 -0.49 4.67 -2.30
C MET A 5 -1.17 5.26 -3.52
N GLY A 6 -1.56 4.43 -4.47
CA GLY A 6 -2.38 4.81 -5.63
C GLY A 6 -3.84 4.43 -5.43
N HIS A 7 -4.76 5.36 -5.64
CA HIS A 7 -6.20 5.14 -5.47
C HIS A 7 -7.03 6.05 -6.39
N ASP A 8 -8.29 5.71 -6.64
CA ASP A 8 -9.30 6.58 -7.25
C ASP A 8 -10.47 6.71 -6.28
N GLY A 9 -10.87 7.94 -5.92
CA GLY A 9 -11.83 8.17 -4.83
C GLY A 9 -11.24 7.93 -3.44
N GLU A 10 -11.99 7.28 -2.55
CA GLU A 10 -11.55 6.95 -1.19
C GLU A 10 -10.66 5.68 -1.20
N PRO A 11 -9.49 5.68 -0.53
CA PRO A 11 -8.58 4.54 -0.56
C PRO A 11 -9.19 3.19 -0.12
N MET A 12 -10.22 3.24 0.73
CA MET A 12 -10.93 2.05 1.21
C MET A 12 -11.72 1.32 0.12
N ASP A 13 -12.06 1.99 -0.98
CA ASP A 13 -12.77 1.41 -2.11
C ASP A 13 -11.82 0.69 -3.08
N GLY A 14 -10.50 0.80 -2.87
CA GLY A 14 -9.47 0.16 -3.67
C GLY A 14 -8.21 1.02 -3.77
N ALA A 15 -7.09 0.49 -3.25
CA ALA A 15 -5.79 1.12 -3.35
C ALA A 15 -4.71 0.09 -3.71
N CYS A 16 -3.69 0.54 -4.44
CA CYS A 16 -2.52 -0.26 -4.80
C CYS A 16 -1.24 0.36 -4.23
N LEU A 17 -0.29 -0.51 -3.88
CA LEU A 17 1.03 -0.10 -3.40
C LEU A 17 1.97 0.04 -4.58
N VAL A 18 2.63 1.20 -4.67
CA VAL A 18 3.50 1.51 -5.80
C VAL A 18 4.87 1.91 -5.31
N PHE A 19 5.89 1.17 -5.75
CA PHE A 19 7.28 1.52 -5.54
C PHE A 19 7.80 2.23 -6.79
N ALA A 20 8.21 3.49 -6.62
CA ALA A 20 8.67 4.33 -7.72
C ALA A 20 9.67 5.39 -7.25
N ASN A 21 10.39 6.00 -8.18
CA ASN A 21 11.33 7.07 -7.88
C ASN A 21 10.62 8.43 -7.70
N THR A 22 9.48 8.62 -8.38
CA THR A 22 8.71 9.87 -8.34
C THR A 22 7.21 9.61 -8.26
N ALA A 23 6.45 10.60 -7.75
CA ALA A 23 4.99 10.54 -7.74
C ALA A 23 4.40 10.45 -9.17
N LYS A 24 5.03 11.10 -10.15
CA LYS A 24 4.59 11.02 -11.55
C LYS A 24 4.69 9.60 -12.10
N GLU A 25 5.78 8.92 -11.80
CA GLU A 25 6.00 7.52 -12.16
C GLU A 25 5.02 6.60 -11.43
N ALA A 26 4.80 6.82 -10.13
CA ALA A 26 3.81 6.08 -9.36
C ALA A 26 2.40 6.19 -9.96
N LYS A 27 1.96 7.41 -10.29
CA LYS A 27 0.63 7.64 -10.89
C LYS A 27 0.48 6.94 -12.24
N ARG A 28 1.53 6.95 -13.07
CA ARG A 28 1.53 6.24 -14.36
C ARG A 28 1.38 4.73 -14.19
N LEU A 29 1.97 4.14 -13.15
CA LEU A 29 1.90 2.70 -12.86
C LEU A 29 0.57 2.30 -12.22
N ALA A 30 0.06 3.12 -11.29
CA ALA A 30 -1.22 2.88 -10.63
C ALA A 30 -2.42 2.95 -11.59
N SER A 31 -2.37 3.86 -12.57
CA SER A 31 -3.49 4.15 -13.44
C SER A 31 -4.06 2.95 -14.20
N PRO A 32 -3.26 2.15 -14.95
CA PRO A 32 -3.82 0.99 -15.66
C PRO A 32 -4.35 -0.10 -14.71
N VAL A 33 -3.77 -0.24 -13.52
CA VAL A 33 -4.22 -1.21 -12.50
C VAL A 33 -5.60 -0.81 -11.97
N ILE A 34 -5.75 0.43 -11.54
CA ILE A 34 -7.03 0.94 -11.02
C ILE A 34 -8.09 0.98 -12.12
N GLN A 35 -7.72 1.27 -13.37
CA GLN A 35 -8.63 1.23 -14.51
C GLN A 35 -9.21 -0.16 -14.73
N ASP A 36 -8.38 -1.20 -14.63
CA ASP A 36 -8.78 -2.59 -14.78
C ASP A 36 -9.78 -3.00 -13.69
N TRP A 37 -9.51 -2.61 -12.44
CA TRP A 37 -10.39 -2.91 -11.30
C TRP A 37 -11.76 -2.24 -11.42
N MET A 38 -11.79 -0.97 -11.85
CA MET A 38 -13.01 -0.17 -11.89
C MET A 38 -13.85 -0.39 -13.17
N LEU A 39 -13.29 -1.03 -14.20
CA LEU A 39 -13.92 -1.19 -15.53
C LEU A 39 -14.47 0.14 -16.10
N CYS A 40 -13.84 1.27 -15.76
CA CYS A 40 -14.29 2.61 -16.12
C CYS A 40 -13.35 3.29 -17.13
N GLU A 41 -13.91 4.09 -18.04
CA GLU A 41 -13.12 4.89 -19.00
C GLU A 41 -12.47 6.13 -18.36
N TYR A 42 -12.99 6.59 -17.22
CA TYR A 42 -12.50 7.77 -16.50
C TYR A 42 -12.20 7.43 -15.05
N ILE A 43 -10.95 7.64 -14.66
CA ILE A 43 -10.45 7.50 -13.29
C ILE A 43 -9.62 8.74 -12.94
N ASP A 44 -9.77 9.30 -11.74
CA ASP A 44 -8.90 10.38 -11.24
C ASP A 44 -7.90 9.80 -10.25
N VAL A 45 -6.94 9.04 -10.79
CA VAL A 45 -5.93 8.36 -9.98
C VAL A 45 -5.10 9.39 -9.20
N ARG A 46 -5.13 9.29 -7.89
CA ARG A 46 -4.29 10.04 -6.97
C ARG A 46 -3.18 9.15 -6.46
N VAL A 47 -2.04 9.76 -6.16
CA VAL A 47 -0.94 9.08 -5.48
C VAL A 47 -0.49 9.90 -4.29
N GLN A 48 -0.31 9.23 -3.17
CA GLN A 48 0.19 9.82 -1.93
C GLN A 48 1.48 9.14 -1.54
N ARG A 49 2.50 9.90 -1.13
CA ARG A 49 3.77 9.32 -0.69
C ARG A 49 3.61 8.81 0.74
N ILE A 50 4.14 7.63 1.00
CA ILE A 50 4.22 7.06 2.35
C ILE A 50 5.51 7.58 2.99
N GLU A 51 5.39 8.20 4.17
CA GLU A 51 6.52 8.88 4.81
C GLU A 51 7.55 7.91 5.40
N SER A 52 7.08 6.79 5.96
CA SER A 52 7.90 5.77 6.63
C SER A 52 7.85 4.43 5.88
N PRO A 53 8.40 4.32 4.66
CA PRO A 53 8.20 3.15 3.81
C PRO A 53 9.13 1.97 4.14
N ALA A 54 9.91 2.03 5.22
CA ALA A 54 11.00 1.08 5.48
C ALA A 54 10.47 -0.36 5.57
N TRP A 55 9.44 -0.57 6.38
CA TRP A 55 8.81 -1.88 6.53
C TRP A 55 8.19 -2.37 5.22
N LEU A 56 7.51 -1.50 4.46
CA LEU A 56 6.94 -1.85 3.14
C LEU A 56 8.01 -2.24 2.12
N LEU A 57 9.15 -1.54 2.10
CA LEU A 57 10.26 -1.86 1.21
C LEU A 57 10.85 -3.24 1.52
N GLU A 58 10.87 -3.65 2.78
CA GLU A 58 11.39 -4.94 3.21
C GLU A 58 10.38 -6.08 3.04
N ASN A 59 9.10 -5.83 3.35
CA ASN A 59 8.10 -6.90 3.52
C ASN A 59 7.05 -6.97 2.40
N ALA A 60 6.83 -5.88 1.66
CA ALA A 60 5.78 -5.81 0.63
C ALA A 60 6.34 -5.70 -0.80
N ALA A 61 7.52 -5.11 -0.98
CA ALA A 61 8.10 -4.90 -2.30
C ALA A 61 8.56 -6.21 -2.97
N ASP A 62 8.53 -6.21 -4.30
CA ASP A 62 9.24 -7.22 -5.11
C ASP A 62 10.74 -6.97 -4.97
N GLN A 63 11.41 -7.82 -4.19
CA GLN A 63 12.81 -7.62 -3.82
C GLN A 63 13.77 -7.69 -5.02
N GLU A 64 13.42 -8.46 -6.07
CA GLU A 64 14.25 -8.52 -7.28
C GLU A 64 14.17 -7.19 -8.04
N LYS A 65 12.97 -6.66 -8.22
CA LYS A 65 12.75 -5.36 -8.88
C LYS A 65 13.32 -4.22 -8.06
N LEU A 66 13.15 -4.26 -6.73
CA LEU A 66 13.69 -3.27 -5.82
C LEU A 66 15.23 -3.20 -5.91
N ALA A 67 15.92 -4.35 -5.91
CA ALA A 67 17.37 -4.42 -6.05
C ALA A 67 17.88 -3.85 -7.39
N ARG A 68 17.07 -3.94 -8.45
CA ARG A 68 17.36 -3.36 -9.77
C ARG A 68 16.96 -1.89 -9.90
N GLY A 69 16.29 -1.31 -8.89
CA GLY A 69 15.73 0.03 -8.97
C GLY A 69 14.54 0.13 -9.94
N GLU A 70 13.89 -0.99 -10.25
CA GLU A 70 12.76 -1.07 -11.17
C GLU A 70 11.44 -0.71 -10.46
N PRO A 71 10.73 0.33 -10.94
CA PRO A 71 9.42 0.71 -10.42
C PRO A 71 8.37 -0.39 -10.64
N HIS A 72 7.51 -0.64 -9.65
CA HIS A 72 6.52 -1.70 -9.72
C HIS A 72 5.30 -1.46 -8.82
N VAL A 73 4.21 -2.17 -9.13
CA VAL A 73 2.96 -2.18 -8.34
C VAL A 73 2.85 -3.50 -7.59
N VAL A 74 2.30 -3.43 -6.38
CA VAL A 74 1.88 -4.56 -5.55
C VAL A 74 0.38 -4.41 -5.31
N GLU A 75 -0.40 -5.28 -5.96
CA GLU A 75 -1.86 -5.25 -5.92
C GLU A 75 -2.43 -5.88 -4.65
N ASN A 76 -1.69 -6.81 -4.04
CA ASN A 76 -2.06 -7.51 -2.81
C ASN A 76 -0.97 -7.29 -1.75
N PRO A 77 -0.83 -6.06 -1.22
CA PRO A 77 0.11 -5.80 -0.15
C PRO A 77 -0.32 -6.51 1.14
N PRO A 78 0.60 -6.72 2.10
CA PRO A 78 0.26 -7.25 3.41
C PRO A 78 -0.83 -6.40 4.08
N THR A 79 -1.83 -7.06 4.67
CA THR A 79 -2.93 -6.42 5.39
C THR A 79 -2.95 -6.85 6.85
N CYS A 80 -3.54 -6.00 7.69
CA CYS A 80 -3.78 -6.29 9.10
C CYS A 80 -4.82 -7.40 9.23
N ASN A 81 -4.53 -8.42 10.04
CA ASN A 81 -5.44 -9.53 10.33
C ASN A 81 -6.71 -9.12 11.11
N GLY A 82 -6.73 -7.92 11.70
CA GLY A 82 -7.86 -7.40 12.48
C GLY A 82 -8.84 -6.58 11.63
N CYS A 83 -8.34 -5.51 11.00
CA CYS A 83 -9.17 -4.58 10.22
C CYS A 83 -9.15 -4.87 8.70
N GLU A 84 -8.35 -5.82 8.24
CA GLU A 84 -8.18 -6.20 6.82
C GLU A 84 -7.64 -5.06 5.93
N LEU A 85 -7.21 -3.95 6.52
CA LEU A 85 -6.59 -2.82 5.82
C LEU A 85 -5.08 -2.98 5.76
N TRP A 86 -4.48 -2.37 4.73
CA TRP A 86 -3.03 -2.18 4.63
C TRP A 86 -2.58 -1.13 5.64
N HIS A 87 -1.38 -1.31 6.20
CA HIS A 87 -0.64 -0.28 6.92
C HIS A 87 0.82 -0.17 6.42
N ASP A 88 1.50 0.92 6.78
CA ASP A 88 2.92 1.11 6.48
C ASP A 88 3.83 0.20 7.31
N GLU A 89 3.33 -0.29 8.44
CA GLU A 89 3.97 -1.31 9.28
C GLU A 89 2.92 -2.26 9.89
N LEU A 90 3.29 -3.54 10.04
CA LEU A 90 2.51 -4.54 10.78
C LEU A 90 3.38 -5.21 11.84
N ILE A 91 2.84 -5.35 13.05
CA ILE A 91 3.42 -6.02 14.20
C ILE A 91 2.70 -7.36 14.35
N ASP A 92 3.42 -8.48 14.16
CA ASP A 92 2.84 -9.84 14.19
C ASP A 92 1.58 -10.02 13.30
N GLY A 93 1.51 -9.28 12.19
CA GLY A 93 0.38 -9.31 11.26
C GLY A 93 -0.80 -8.40 11.64
N TYR A 94 -0.65 -7.54 12.64
CA TYR A 94 -1.65 -6.54 13.06
C TYR A 94 -1.10 -5.13 12.91
N CYS A 95 -1.95 -4.15 12.63
CA CYS A 95 -1.58 -2.75 12.74
C CYS A 95 -1.49 -2.33 14.21
N GLU A 96 -0.83 -1.19 14.50
CA GLU A 96 -0.64 -0.68 15.86
C GLU A 96 -1.94 -0.69 16.67
N SER A 97 -3.02 -0.11 16.15
CA SER A 97 -4.29 -0.05 16.86
C SER A 97 -4.90 -1.42 17.14
N CYS A 98 -4.92 -2.34 16.16
CA CYS A 98 -5.45 -3.68 16.39
C CYS A 98 -4.57 -4.50 17.33
N GLU A 99 -3.25 -4.26 17.33
CA GLU A 99 -2.31 -4.92 18.23
C GLU A 99 -2.47 -4.41 19.67
N GLU A 100 -2.68 -3.11 19.86
CA GLU A 100 -3.01 -2.50 21.15
C GLU A 100 -4.32 -3.08 21.70
N GLU A 101 -5.36 -3.22 20.87
CA GLU A 101 -6.63 -3.84 21.30
C GLU A 101 -6.45 -5.32 21.68
N ARG A 102 -5.63 -6.07 20.92
CA ARG A 102 -5.36 -7.49 21.15
C ARG A 102 -4.58 -7.72 22.45
N THR A 103 -3.64 -6.85 22.78
CA THR A 103 -2.73 -7.00 23.94
C THR A 103 -3.20 -6.25 25.19
N GLY A 104 -3.98 -5.18 25.01
CA GLY A 104 -4.56 -4.35 26.08
C GLY A 104 -5.87 -4.86 26.67
N GLY A 105 -6.50 -5.87 26.06
CA GLY A 105 -7.73 -6.49 26.56
C GLY A 105 -7.51 -7.46 27.73
N ASN A 106 -7.00 -6.97 28.87
CA ASN A 106 -7.06 -7.70 30.15
C ASN A 106 -7.17 -6.76 31.36
N ASP A 107 -8.05 -5.76 31.29
CA ASP A 107 -8.54 -5.06 32.48
C ASP A 107 -9.97 -5.54 32.81
N GLY A 108 -10.00 -6.59 33.65
CA GLY A 108 -11.00 -6.94 34.68
C GLY A 108 -12.48 -6.64 34.47
#